data_AF-A0A9P1CR02-F1
#
_entry.id   AF-A0A9P1CR02-F1
#
_cell.length_a   1.000
_cell.length_b   1.000
_cell.length_c   1.000
_cell.angle_alpha   90.00
_cell.angle_beta   90.00
_cell.angle_gamma   90.00
#
_symmetry.space_group_name_H-M   'P 1'
#
loop_
_entity.id
_entity.type
_entity.pdbx_description
1 polymer ?
#
loop_
_entity_poly.entity_id
_entity_poly.type
_entity_poly.pdbx_seq_one_letter_code
_entity_poly.pdbx_strand_id
1 'polypeptide(L)'
;MEDYCGDLVEEMENWLSSDDFDRAWRECYARATDVQNGFLFILFFLVLTVCSTTCTQDRACKGSTGRSDRNISETLLLQTAASLHNHLPLGALERMIPAPDAEFVRGALEAVGVEDPRRAGLQDLEHFEAALVVVYTHLAHCASLLESEMPGMAHAILTGKIDPRGA
;
A
#
# COMPACT_ATOMS: atom_id res chain seq x y z
N MET A 1 -21.32 5.92 29.92
CA MET A 1 -20.91 5.41 28.60
C MET A 1 -20.14 6.56 28.00
N GLU A 2 -18.83 6.59 28.28
CA GLU A 2 -18.00 7.71 27.90
C GLU A 2 -17.92 7.74 26.37
N ASP A 3 -18.15 8.91 25.82
CA ASP A 3 -18.28 9.25 24.40
C ASP A 3 -16.89 9.21 23.74
N TYR A 4 -16.27 8.02 23.72
CA TYR A 4 -14.91 7.77 23.22
C TYR A 4 -14.90 7.49 21.71
N CYS A 5 -15.77 8.13 20.93
CA CYS A 5 -15.53 8.27 19.49
C CYS A 5 -14.54 9.43 19.31
N GLY A 6 -13.26 9.16 19.56
CA GLY A 6 -12.23 9.98 18.92
C GLY A 6 -12.47 9.93 17.42
N ASP A 7 -12.34 11.07 16.74
CA ASP A 7 -12.55 11.13 15.31
C ASP A 7 -11.59 10.12 14.64
N LEU A 8 -12.13 9.10 13.95
CA LEU A 8 -11.31 8.11 13.25
C LEU A 8 -10.32 8.78 12.30
N VAL A 9 -10.67 9.95 11.77
CA VAL A 9 -9.78 10.78 10.95
C VAL A 9 -8.61 11.28 11.79
N GLU A 10 -8.85 11.81 13.00
CA GLU A 10 -7.80 12.26 13.92
C GLU A 10 -6.90 11.09 14.35
N GLU A 11 -7.46 9.91 14.65
CA GLU A 11 -6.66 8.73 14.99
C GLU A 11 -5.78 8.28 13.81
N MET A 12 -6.33 8.31 12.58
CA MET A 12 -5.57 8.01 11.37
C MET A 12 -4.47 9.05 11.11
N GLU A 13 -4.76 10.34 11.23
CA GLU A 13 -3.77 11.42 11.04
C GLU A 13 -2.64 11.33 12.07
N ASN A 14 -2.96 11.03 13.33
CA ASN A 14 -1.98 10.80 14.37
C ASN A 14 -1.07 9.61 14.04
N TRP A 15 -1.63 8.52 13.50
CA TRP A 15 -0.82 7.38 13.08
C TRP A 15 0.02 7.69 11.84
N LEU A 16 -0.56 8.31 10.80
CA LEU A 16 0.15 8.69 9.57
C LEU A 16 1.30 9.68 9.80
N SER A 17 1.24 10.47 10.86
CA SER A 17 2.31 11.40 11.27
C SER A 17 3.33 10.79 12.24
N SER A 18 3.18 9.51 12.61
CA SER A 18 4.04 8.84 13.58
C SER A 18 5.24 8.12 12.96
N ASP A 19 6.29 7.92 13.76
CA ASP A 19 7.44 7.08 13.42
C ASP A 19 7.05 5.61 13.12
N ASP A 20 5.90 5.16 13.63
CA ASP A 20 5.40 3.80 13.44
C ASP A 20 4.89 3.60 12.02
N PHE A 21 4.15 4.57 11.48
CA PHE A 21 3.78 4.59 10.06
C PHE A 21 5.03 4.62 9.19
N ASP A 22 5.96 5.52 9.49
CA ASP A 22 7.20 5.71 8.73
C ASP A 22 8.03 4.42 8.61
N ARG A 23 8.10 3.68 9.72
CA ARG A 23 8.75 2.37 9.77
C ARG A 23 7.96 1.32 9.01
N ALA A 24 6.65 1.25 9.23
CA ALA A 24 5.78 0.23 8.65
C ALA A 24 5.75 0.30 7.13
N TRP A 25 5.59 1.49 6.54
CA TRP A 25 5.50 1.62 5.08
C TRP A 25 6.84 1.30 4.41
N ARG A 26 7.97 1.72 4.99
CA ARG A 26 9.31 1.41 4.46
C ARG A 26 9.61 -0.09 4.51
N GLU A 27 9.21 -0.75 5.60
CA GLU A 27 9.38 -2.19 5.73
C GLU A 27 8.49 -2.96 4.73
N CYS A 28 7.24 -2.54 4.57
CA CYS A 28 6.33 -3.12 3.58
C CYS A 28 6.82 -2.90 2.14
N TYR A 29 7.31 -1.70 1.83
CA TYR A 29 7.91 -1.37 0.55
C TYR A 29 9.13 -2.26 0.26
N ALA A 30 10.06 -2.37 1.22
CA ALA A 30 11.24 -3.22 1.09
C ALA A 30 10.85 -4.67 0.80
N ARG A 31 9.90 -5.23 1.57
CA ARG A 31 9.39 -6.59 1.36
C ARG A 31 8.74 -6.75 -0.02
N ALA A 32 7.93 -5.80 -0.47
CA ALA A 32 7.28 -5.87 -1.77
C ALA A 32 8.29 -5.78 -2.93
N THR A 33 9.35 -4.96 -2.79
CA THR A 33 10.45 -4.91 -3.77
C THR A 33 11.28 -6.19 -3.81
N ASP A 34 11.52 -6.83 -2.66
CA ASP A 34 12.25 -8.09 -2.59
C ASP A 34 11.48 -9.23 -3.27
N VAL A 35 10.15 -9.26 -3.16
CA VAL A 35 9.32 -10.23 -3.88
C VAL A 35 9.42 -10.03 -5.40
N GLN A 36 9.35 -8.80 -5.89
CA GLN A 36 9.51 -8.52 -7.32
C GLN A 36 10.90 -8.91 -7.83
N ASN A 37 11.95 -8.54 -7.08
CA ASN A 37 13.33 -8.84 -7.45
C ASN A 37 13.64 -10.34 -7.35
N GLY A 38 13.11 -11.04 -6.34
CA GLY A 38 13.27 -12.48 -6.15
C GLY A 38 12.58 -13.28 -7.25
N PHE A 39 11.39 -12.86 -7.70
CA PHE A 39 10.71 -13.49 -8.82
C PHE A 39 11.47 -13.30 -10.13
N LEU A 40 11.99 -12.09 -10.36
CA LEU A 40 12.91 -11.80 -11.46
C LEU A 40 14.19 -12.64 -11.36
N PHE A 41 14.75 -12.82 -10.17
CA PHE A 41 15.96 -13.61 -9.99
C PHE A 41 15.72 -15.10 -10.28
N ILE A 42 14.60 -15.67 -9.83
CA ILE A 42 14.22 -17.07 -10.11
C ILE A 42 13.91 -17.25 -11.60
N LEU A 43 13.17 -16.32 -12.22
CA LEU A 43 12.91 -16.36 -13.67
C LEU A 43 14.20 -16.19 -14.47
N PHE A 44 15.09 -15.29 -14.06
CA PHE A 44 16.38 -15.09 -14.72
C PHE A 44 17.28 -16.31 -14.50
N PHE A 45 17.27 -16.94 -13.33
CA PHE A 45 17.96 -18.21 -13.10
C PHE A 45 17.36 -19.34 -13.91
N LEU A 46 16.05 -19.45 -14.05
CA LEU A 46 15.40 -20.46 -14.90
C LEU A 46 15.70 -20.22 -16.38
N VAL A 47 15.60 -18.97 -16.85
CA VAL A 47 15.93 -18.58 -18.22
C VAL A 47 17.42 -18.77 -18.50
N LEU A 48 18.31 -18.39 -17.58
CA LEU A 48 19.74 -18.65 -17.68
C LEU A 48 20.05 -20.14 -17.59
N THR A 49 19.39 -20.92 -16.73
CA THR A 49 19.61 -22.37 -16.63
C THR A 49 19.16 -23.09 -17.89
N VAL A 50 18.06 -22.65 -18.51
CA VAL A 50 17.59 -23.16 -19.80
C VAL A 50 18.51 -22.70 -20.94
N CYS A 51 18.94 -21.44 -20.97
CA CYS A 51 19.87 -20.91 -21.98
C CYS A 51 21.33 -21.39 -21.82
N SER A 52 21.77 -21.76 -20.61
CA SER A 52 23.13 -22.24 -20.31
C SER A 52 23.41 -23.62 -20.88
N THR A 53 22.40 -24.34 -21.39
CA THR A 53 22.64 -25.54 -22.20
C THR A 53 23.07 -25.25 -23.63
N THR A 54 23.08 -23.99 -24.09
CA THR A 54 23.36 -23.66 -25.50
C THR A 54 24.38 -22.56 -25.80
N CYS A 55 24.98 -21.85 -24.83
CA CYS A 55 25.99 -20.84 -25.20
C CYS A 55 27.06 -20.56 -24.13
N THR A 56 28.32 -20.83 -24.50
CA THR A 56 29.54 -20.35 -23.83
C THR A 56 29.93 -18.96 -24.34
N GLN A 57 30.46 -18.10 -23.45
CA GLN A 57 31.00 -16.73 -23.68
C GLN A 57 29.94 -15.62 -23.80
N ASP A 58 30.12 -14.36 -23.36
CA ASP A 58 31.22 -13.65 -22.73
C ASP A 58 30.65 -12.41 -21.99
N ARG A 59 31.50 -11.76 -21.20
CA ARG A 59 31.37 -10.41 -20.59
C ARG A 59 30.30 -9.47 -21.17
N ALA A 60 29.25 -9.18 -20.40
CA ALA A 60 28.52 -7.90 -20.51
C ALA A 60 27.64 -7.64 -19.28
N CYS A 61 28.20 -7.19 -18.15
CA CYS A 61 27.43 -6.55 -17.06
C CYS A 61 28.38 -5.74 -16.15
N LYS A 62 29.13 -4.79 -16.73
CA LYS A 62 29.84 -3.75 -15.98
C LYS A 62 29.56 -2.42 -16.67
N GLY A 63 28.50 -1.74 -16.25
CA GLY A 63 28.25 -0.36 -16.68
C GLY A 63 26.78 0.03 -16.75
N SER A 64 26.16 0.32 -15.60
CA SER A 64 25.05 1.29 -15.49
C SER A 64 24.76 1.59 -14.01
N THR A 65 25.76 2.10 -13.28
CA THR A 65 25.55 2.87 -12.04
C THR A 65 24.96 4.23 -12.42
N GLY A 66 23.68 4.20 -12.73
CA GLY A 66 22.82 5.34 -13.03
C GLY A 66 21.41 4.83 -12.88
N ARG A 67 21.08 4.39 -11.66
CA ARG A 67 19.75 3.89 -11.32
C ARG A 67 18.80 5.07 -11.45
N SER A 68 18.17 5.15 -12.61
CA SER A 68 17.01 6.00 -12.86
C SER A 68 15.87 5.40 -12.05
N ASP A 69 15.89 5.63 -10.74
CA ASP A 69 14.82 5.31 -9.80
C ASP A 69 13.65 6.27 -10.06
N ARG A 70 13.04 6.17 -11.24
CA ARG A 70 11.92 7.01 -11.66
C ARG A 70 10.89 6.08 -12.27
N ASN A 71 9.70 6.06 -11.65
CA ASN A 71 8.50 5.29 -12.03
C ASN A 71 8.32 4.00 -11.21
N ILE A 72 8.00 4.18 -9.92
CA ILE A 72 7.49 3.10 -9.07
C ILE A 72 6.12 2.66 -9.60
N SER A 73 5.95 1.36 -9.81
CA SER A 73 4.73 0.79 -10.38
C SER A 73 3.52 0.88 -9.44
N GLU A 74 2.32 1.06 -9.99
CA GLU A 74 1.05 0.97 -9.27
C GLU A 74 0.91 -0.36 -8.50
N THR A 75 1.33 -1.48 -9.10
CA THR A 75 1.30 -2.79 -8.44
C THR A 75 2.07 -2.81 -7.13
N LEU A 76 3.22 -2.11 -7.06
CA LEU A 76 4.01 -2.00 -5.84
C LEU A 76 3.30 -1.15 -4.78
N LEU A 77 2.60 -0.09 -5.20
CA LEU A 77 1.76 0.72 -4.31
C LEU A 77 0.63 -0.13 -3.73
N LEU A 78 -0.09 -0.89 -4.56
CA LEU A 78 -1.18 -1.76 -4.12
C LEU A 78 -0.70 -2.84 -3.13
N GLN A 79 0.42 -3.49 -3.43
CA GLN A 79 1.01 -4.50 -2.54
C GLN A 79 1.45 -3.90 -1.21
N THR A 80 2.08 -2.72 -1.26
CA THR A 80 2.51 -2.02 -0.06
C THR A 80 1.33 -1.57 0.77
N ALA A 81 0.29 -0.98 0.16
CA ALA A 81 -0.93 -0.57 0.86
C ALA A 81 -1.64 -1.79 1.50
N ALA A 82 -1.80 -2.90 0.77
CA ALA A 82 -2.38 -4.11 1.34
C ALA A 82 -1.55 -4.68 2.51
N SER A 83 -0.22 -4.59 2.43
CA SER A 83 0.67 -5.06 3.50
C SER A 83 0.62 -4.14 4.71
N LEU A 84 0.66 -2.82 4.48
CA LEU A 84 0.60 -1.76 5.48
C LEU A 84 -0.72 -1.79 6.26
N HIS A 85 -1.80 -2.25 5.65
CA HIS A 85 -3.08 -2.44 6.34
C HIS A 85 -2.97 -3.36 7.57
N ASN A 86 -2.08 -4.36 7.53
CA ASN A 86 -1.84 -5.26 8.68
C ASN A 86 -1.03 -4.61 9.82
N HIS A 87 -0.57 -3.37 9.63
CA HIS A 87 0.18 -2.59 10.61
C HIS A 87 -0.66 -1.45 11.22
N LEU A 88 -1.96 -1.38 10.91
CA LEU A 88 -2.86 -0.41 11.55
C LEU A 88 -2.90 -0.63 13.07
N PRO A 89 -3.10 0.44 13.86
CA PRO A 89 -3.26 0.31 15.31
C PRO A 89 -4.43 -0.62 15.64
N LEU A 90 -4.22 -1.52 16.60
CA LEU A 90 -5.28 -2.37 17.13
C LEU A 90 -6.38 -1.49 17.72
N GLY A 91 -7.63 -1.67 17.29
CA GLY A 91 -8.73 -0.85 17.79
C GLY A 91 -9.81 -0.60 16.75
N ALA A 92 -10.31 0.63 16.71
CA ALA A 92 -11.35 1.02 15.79
C ALA A 92 -10.82 1.07 14.34
N LEU A 93 -9.61 1.60 14.13
CA LEU A 93 -8.97 1.66 12.81
C LEU A 93 -8.85 0.29 12.14
N GLU A 94 -8.28 -0.70 12.82
CA GLU A 94 -8.13 -2.07 12.27
C GLU A 94 -9.47 -2.70 11.87
N ARG A 95 -10.55 -2.42 12.62
CA ARG A 95 -11.86 -3.05 12.41
C ARG A 95 -12.72 -2.33 11.38
N MET A 96 -12.67 -1.00 11.37
CA MET A 96 -13.52 -0.16 10.53
C MET A 96 -12.95 0.06 9.15
N ILE A 97 -11.62 0.10 9.02
CA ILE A 97 -10.97 0.40 7.75
C ILE A 97 -10.76 -0.92 7.00
N PRO A 98 -11.32 -1.08 5.78
CA PRO A 98 -11.02 -2.24 4.95
C PRO A 98 -9.64 -2.10 4.29
N ALA A 99 -9.08 -3.22 3.84
CA ALA A 99 -7.92 -3.19 2.98
C ALA A 99 -8.26 -2.45 1.67
N PRO A 100 -7.44 -1.49 1.21
CA PRO A 100 -7.72 -0.75 -0.01
C PRO A 100 -7.62 -1.68 -1.23
N ASP A 101 -8.65 -1.65 -2.09
CA ASP A 101 -8.62 -2.32 -3.38
C ASP A 101 -8.03 -1.42 -4.49
N ALA A 102 -7.81 -2.00 -5.67
CA ALA A 102 -7.21 -1.30 -6.78
C ALA A 102 -8.08 -0.16 -7.34
N GLU A 103 -9.41 -0.26 -7.27
CA GLU A 103 -10.31 0.79 -7.76
C GLU A 103 -10.31 1.98 -6.80
N PHE A 104 -10.33 1.72 -5.50
CA PHE A 104 -10.25 2.73 -4.46
C PHE A 104 -8.93 3.50 -4.51
N VAL A 105 -7.79 2.81 -4.60
CA VAL A 105 -6.47 3.47 -4.69
C VAL A 105 -6.41 4.38 -5.91
N ARG A 106 -6.93 3.94 -7.05
CA ARG A 106 -6.98 4.78 -8.27
C ARG A 106 -7.84 6.01 -8.06
N GLY A 107 -9.06 5.86 -7.54
CA GLY A 107 -9.95 6.99 -7.26
C GLY A 107 -9.33 7.99 -6.28
N ALA A 108 -8.66 7.51 -5.23
CA ALA A 108 -7.97 8.35 -4.26
C ALA A 108 -6.82 9.16 -4.89
N LEU A 109 -6.05 8.57 -5.81
CA LEU A 109 -4.95 9.26 -6.50
C LEU A 109 -5.43 10.24 -7.57
N GLU A 110 -6.55 9.93 -8.25
CA GLU A 110 -7.18 10.85 -9.18
C GLU A 110 -7.64 12.14 -8.46
N ALA A 111 -8.14 12.02 -7.23
CA ALA A 111 -8.60 13.17 -6.43
C ALA A 111 -7.49 14.19 -6.11
N VAL A 112 -6.23 13.73 -6.03
CA VAL A 112 -5.07 14.60 -5.75
C VAL A 112 -4.36 15.08 -7.02
N GLY A 113 -4.92 14.81 -8.21
CA GLY A 113 -4.39 15.29 -9.48
C GLY A 113 -3.08 14.62 -9.90
N VAL A 114 -2.79 13.43 -9.36
CA VAL A 114 -1.64 12.64 -9.78
C VAL A 114 -1.93 12.08 -11.18
N GLU A 115 -1.00 12.28 -12.13
CA GLU A 115 -1.11 11.67 -13.47
C GLU A 115 -1.32 10.16 -13.37
N ASP A 116 -2.12 9.57 -14.28
CA ASP A 116 -2.48 8.15 -14.25
C ASP A 116 -1.26 7.26 -13.91
N PRO A 117 -1.21 6.68 -12.68
CA PRO A 117 -0.05 5.96 -12.19
C PRO A 117 0.33 4.77 -13.07
N ARG A 118 -0.63 4.25 -13.86
CA ARG A 118 -0.38 3.16 -14.82
C ARG A 118 0.50 3.58 -15.98
N ARG A 119 0.45 4.87 -16.35
CA ARG A 119 1.17 5.41 -17.50
C ARG A 119 2.51 6.00 -17.10
N ALA A 120 2.53 6.78 -16.03
CA ALA A 120 3.72 7.50 -15.59
C ALA A 120 4.48 6.79 -14.47
N GLY A 121 3.81 5.98 -13.64
CA GLY A 121 4.35 5.53 -12.37
C GLY A 121 4.54 6.68 -11.38
N LEU A 122 4.92 6.37 -10.14
CA LEU A 122 5.27 7.38 -9.14
C LEU A 122 6.74 7.77 -9.28
N GLN A 123 7.02 9.08 -9.24
CA GLN A 123 8.34 9.60 -9.62
C GLN A 123 9.44 9.20 -8.65
N ASP A 124 9.14 9.16 -7.35
CA ASP A 124 10.08 8.89 -6.28
C ASP A 124 9.35 8.35 -5.03
N LEU A 125 10.12 8.10 -3.97
CA LEU A 125 9.62 7.60 -2.70
C LEU A 125 8.75 8.62 -1.95
N GLU A 126 8.97 9.92 -2.15
CA GLU A 126 8.16 10.95 -1.49
C GLU A 126 6.74 10.98 -2.08
N HIS A 127 6.62 10.88 -3.41
CA HIS A 127 5.33 10.72 -4.09
C HIS A 127 4.64 9.40 -3.71
N PHE A 128 5.43 8.35 -3.46
CA PHE A 128 4.91 7.07 -3.01
C PHE A 128 4.34 7.12 -1.59
N GLU A 129 5.06 7.74 -0.67
CA GLU A 129 4.59 7.96 0.69
C GLU A 129 3.34 8.85 0.70
N ALA A 130 3.36 9.97 -0.03
CA ALA A 130 2.20 10.84 -0.18
C ALA A 130 0.98 10.11 -0.75
N ALA A 131 1.18 9.23 -1.74
CA ALA A 131 0.12 8.39 -2.29
C ALA A 131 -0.50 7.47 -1.22
N LEU A 132 0.31 6.83 -0.37
CA LEU A 132 -0.19 6.02 0.74
C LEU A 132 -0.98 6.86 1.75
N VAL A 133 -0.45 8.02 2.16
CA VAL A 133 -1.13 8.94 3.07
C VAL A 133 -2.51 9.29 2.52
N VAL A 134 -2.61 9.70 1.25
CA VAL A 134 -3.89 10.05 0.61
C VAL A 134 -4.88 8.88 0.61
N VAL A 135 -4.42 7.67 0.31
CA VAL A 135 -5.28 6.47 0.33
C VAL A 135 -5.86 6.23 1.72
N TYR A 136 -5.02 6.27 2.75
CA TYR A 136 -5.47 5.99 4.13
C TYR A 136 -6.30 7.12 4.73
N THR A 137 -6.03 8.37 4.39
CA THR A 137 -6.89 9.50 4.76
C THR A 137 -8.28 9.37 4.14
N HIS A 138 -8.39 9.02 2.86
CA HIS A 138 -9.70 8.78 2.24
C HIS A 138 -10.44 7.60 2.88
N LEU A 139 -9.74 6.51 3.22
CA LEU A 139 -10.35 5.38 3.92
C LEU A 139 -10.90 5.79 5.29
N ALA A 140 -10.16 6.60 6.05
CA ALA A 140 -10.60 7.12 7.34
C ALA A 140 -11.84 8.02 7.19
N HIS A 141 -11.89 8.86 6.17
CA HIS A 141 -13.09 9.64 5.86
C HIS A 141 -14.29 8.77 5.50
N CYS A 142 -14.10 7.71 4.71
CA CYS A 142 -15.18 6.78 4.41
C CYS A 142 -15.69 6.07 5.67
N ALA A 143 -14.79 5.68 6.57
CA ALA A 143 -15.15 5.06 7.85
C ALA A 143 -15.90 6.04 8.77
N SER A 144 -15.45 7.30 8.86
CA SER A 144 -16.12 8.36 9.62
C SER A 144 -17.52 8.66 9.07
N LEU A 145 -17.68 8.73 7.74
CA LEU A 145 -18.99 8.88 7.09
C LEU A 145 -19.91 7.68 7.36
N LEU A 146 -19.36 6.46 7.44
CA LEU A 146 -20.11 5.27 7.79
C LEU A 146 -20.65 5.34 9.23
N GLU A 147 -19.85 5.86 10.17
CA GLU A 147 -20.28 6.08 11.54
C GLU A 147 -21.39 7.12 11.63
N SER A 148 -21.30 8.22 10.85
CA SER A 148 -22.30 9.29 10.88
C SER A 148 -23.63 8.86 10.23
N GLU A 149 -23.58 8.25 9.05
CA GLU A 149 -24.77 7.92 8.27
C GLU A 149 -25.43 6.60 8.71
N MET A 150 -24.63 5.63 9.19
CA MET A 150 -25.08 4.28 9.48
C MET A 150 -24.50 3.75 10.81
N PRO A 151 -24.81 4.39 11.96
CA PRO A 151 -24.20 4.05 13.25
C PRO A 151 -24.50 2.61 13.69
N GLY A 152 -25.65 2.06 13.31
CA GLY A 152 -25.99 0.66 13.59
C GLY A 152 -25.08 -0.34 12.86
N MET A 153 -24.67 -0.01 11.63
CA MET A 153 -23.76 -0.85 10.85
C MET A 153 -22.32 -0.72 11.35
N ALA A 154 -21.86 0.50 11.64
CA ALA A 154 -20.57 0.74 12.27
C ALA A 154 -20.44 -0.02 13.61
N HIS A 155 -21.46 0.05 14.46
CA HIS A 155 -21.49 -0.71 15.71
C HIS A 155 -21.45 -2.24 15.48
N ALA A 156 -22.14 -2.73 14.45
CA ALA A 156 -22.10 -4.16 14.10
C ALA A 156 -20.70 -4.60 13.62
N ILE A 157 -19.98 -3.75 12.89
CA ILE A 157 -18.59 -3.99 12.47
C ILE A 157 -17.65 -3.98 13.67
N LEU A 158 -17.72 -2.94 14.53
CA LEU A 158 -16.88 -2.81 15.72
C LEU A 158 -17.03 -3.96 16.73
N THR A 159 -18.24 -4.52 16.82
CA THR A 159 -18.56 -5.67 17.67
C THR A 159 -18.25 -7.03 17.01
N GLY A 160 -17.81 -7.05 15.75
CA GLY A 160 -17.50 -8.27 15.01
C GLY A 160 -18.73 -9.08 14.61
N LYS A 161 -19.93 -8.47 14.61
CA LYS A 161 -21.15 -9.11 14.10
C LYS A 161 -21.19 -9.15 12.57
N ILE A 162 -20.55 -8.18 11.93
CA ILE A 162 -20.36 -8.11 10.48
C ILE A 162 -18.87 -8.01 10.25
N ASP A 163 -18.33 -8.93 9.44
CA ASP A 163 -16.96 -8.82 8.94
C ASP A 163 -16.99 -8.11 7.57
N PRO A 164 -16.49 -6.86 7.47
CA PRO A 164 -16.45 -6.16 6.19
C PRO A 164 -15.48 -6.79 5.18
N ARG A 165 -14.63 -7.73 5.61
CA ARG A 165 -13.62 -8.37 4.76
C ARG A 165 -14.17 -9.55 3.94
N GLY A 166 -15.40 -9.98 4.23
CA GLY A 166 -16.03 -11.15 3.60
C GLY A 166 -15.43 -12.45 4.13
N ALA A 167 -16.30 -13.35 4.61
CA ALA A 167 -15.91 -14.72 5.00
C ALA A 167 -15.73 -15.64 3.78
#